data_AF-A0A1F5SJB1-F1
#
_entry.id   AF-A0A1F5SJB1-F1
#
_cell.length_a   1.000
_cell.length_b   1.000
_cell.length_c   1.000
_cell.angle_alpha   90.00
_cell.angle_beta   90.00
_cell.angle_gamma   90.00
#
_symmetry.space_group_name_H-M   'P 1'
#
loop_
_entity.id
_entity.type
_entity.pdbx_description
1 polymer ?
#
loop_
_entity_poly.entity_id
_entity_poly.type
_entity_poly.pdbx_seq_one_letter_code
_entity_poly.pdbx_strand_id
1 'polypeptide(L)'
;MTRGYDREVNAEAVLIATNDLLGKENYAVAELRDETCFGNQDCETPFEYLIRSSCPYDSRCLEGRCAVVCPYILDPEWVKVTRAILDCEAEEASQNHDLSVALALKNGGRIGAFEPEIDEIIRIADEAAGKCGKIRIATE
;
A
#
# COMPACT_ATOMS: atom_id res chain seq x y z
N MET A 1 -18.43 30.31 -12.76
CA MET A 1 -17.27 30.11 -11.87
C MET A 1 -17.64 29.08 -10.83
N THR A 2 -17.56 27.80 -11.17
CA THR A 2 -17.80 26.71 -10.22
C THR A 2 -16.49 26.38 -9.54
N ARG A 3 -16.45 26.68 -8.22
CA ARG A 3 -15.37 26.34 -7.28
C ARG A 3 -14.98 24.87 -7.46
N GLY A 4 -13.70 24.63 -7.74
CA GLY A 4 -13.06 23.34 -7.57
C GLY A 4 -13.26 22.88 -6.13
N TYR A 5 -13.85 21.70 -5.99
CA TYR A 5 -14.10 21.06 -4.71
C TYR A 5 -12.88 20.19 -4.42
N ASP A 6 -11.80 20.80 -3.95
CA ASP A 6 -10.68 20.08 -3.36
C ASP A 6 -11.18 19.46 -2.06
N ARG A 7 -11.69 18.22 -2.16
CA ARG A 7 -11.77 17.36 -0.99
C ARG A 7 -10.36 16.89 -0.73
N GLU A 8 -9.69 17.54 0.22
CA GLU A 8 -8.59 16.92 0.95
C GLU A 8 -9.15 15.62 1.56
N VAL A 9 -8.89 14.51 0.87
CA VAL A 9 -9.25 13.19 1.36
C VAL A 9 -8.34 12.97 2.57
N ASN A 10 -8.93 12.82 3.76
CA ASN A 10 -8.18 12.57 4.97
C ASN A 10 -7.33 11.31 4.77
N ALA A 11 -6.03 11.42 5.08
CA ALA A 11 -5.07 10.32 4.91
C ALA A 11 -5.57 9.01 5.54
N GLU A 12 -6.28 9.10 6.68
CA GLU A 12 -6.92 7.95 7.33
C GLU A 12 -7.99 7.26 6.47
N ALA A 13 -8.91 7.98 5.80
CA ALA A 13 -9.90 7.34 4.93
C ALA A 13 -9.27 6.85 3.62
N VAL A 14 -8.17 7.48 3.19
CA VAL A 14 -7.34 6.97 2.09
C VAL A 14 -6.69 5.64 2.50
N LEU A 15 -6.16 5.52 3.70
CA LEU A 15 -5.62 4.25 4.21
C LEU A 15 -6.68 3.16 4.34
N ILE A 16 -7.86 3.49 4.90
CA ILE A 16 -8.93 2.50 5.14
C ILE A 16 -9.47 1.94 3.82
N ALA A 17 -9.86 2.78 2.87
CA ALA A 17 -10.41 2.28 1.60
C ALA A 17 -9.36 1.58 0.72
N THR A 18 -8.05 1.78 0.95
CA THR A 18 -6.99 1.04 0.22
C THR A 18 -6.77 -0.36 0.80
N ASN A 19 -6.92 -0.56 2.11
CA ASN A 19 -6.97 -1.90 2.72
C ASN A 19 -8.08 -2.75 2.09
N ASP A 20 -9.27 -2.15 1.93
CA ASP A 20 -10.45 -2.84 1.40
C ASP A 20 -10.32 -3.16 -0.10
N LEU A 21 -9.62 -2.33 -0.88
CA LEU A 21 -9.45 -2.51 -2.33
C LEU A 21 -8.34 -3.49 -2.73
N LEU A 22 -7.31 -3.67 -1.89
CA LEU A 22 -6.21 -4.60 -2.15
C LEU A 22 -6.43 -6.00 -1.56
N GLY A 23 -7.49 -6.20 -0.76
CA GLY A 23 -7.88 -7.51 -0.21
C GLY A 23 -6.79 -8.21 0.61
N LYS A 24 -5.72 -7.50 0.95
CA LYS A 24 -4.58 -7.96 1.75
C LYS A 24 -4.57 -7.11 3.00
N GLU A 25 -4.66 -7.76 4.15
CA GLU A 25 -4.34 -7.10 5.40
C GLU A 25 -2.94 -6.48 5.25
N ASN A 26 -2.79 -5.18 5.55
CA ASN A 26 -1.59 -4.37 5.24
C ASN A 26 -0.37 -4.74 6.11
N TYR A 27 -0.04 -6.01 6.20
CA TYR A 27 1.12 -6.50 6.90
C TYR A 27 1.60 -7.83 6.35
N ALA A 28 2.91 -8.07 6.47
CA ALA A 28 3.49 -9.39 6.32
C ALA A 28 3.53 -10.08 7.69
N VAL A 29 3.07 -11.33 7.78
CA VAL A 29 3.23 -12.14 9.00
C VAL A 29 4.69 -12.59 9.10
N ALA A 30 5.39 -12.15 10.14
CA ALA A 30 6.76 -12.52 10.41
C ALA A 30 6.84 -13.82 11.23
N GLU A 31 5.90 -14.03 12.15
CA GLU A 31 5.87 -15.20 13.03
C GLU A 31 4.44 -15.48 13.52
N LEU A 32 4.04 -16.75 13.57
CA LEU A 32 2.83 -17.21 14.26
C LEU A 32 3.20 -17.73 15.65
N ARG A 33 2.50 -17.27 16.69
CA ARG A 33 2.73 -17.67 18.08
C ARG A 33 1.65 -18.64 18.54
N ASP A 34 1.98 -19.48 19.51
CA ASP A 34 1.03 -20.47 20.09
C ASP A 34 0.07 -19.85 21.13
N GLU A 35 0.21 -18.56 21.40
CA GLU A 35 -0.65 -17.81 22.29
C GLU A 35 -2.02 -17.56 21.64
N THR A 36 -3.09 -17.95 22.33
CA THR A 36 -4.47 -17.70 21.90
C THR A 36 -4.93 -16.30 22.28
N CYS A 37 -5.72 -15.66 21.43
CA CYS A 37 -6.21 -14.29 21.64
C CYS A 37 -7.66 -14.11 21.17
N PHE A 38 -8.30 -13.07 21.68
CA PHE A 38 -9.63 -12.61 21.24
C PHE A 38 -9.57 -11.22 20.59
N GLY A 39 -8.49 -10.46 20.81
CA GLY A 39 -8.19 -9.21 20.12
C GLY A 39 -6.69 -8.87 20.17
N ASN A 40 -6.28 -7.86 19.40
CA ASN A 40 -4.86 -7.48 19.27
C ASN A 40 -4.21 -7.11 20.60
N GLN A 41 -4.98 -6.52 21.53
CA GLN A 41 -4.51 -6.14 22.86
C GLN A 41 -4.09 -7.34 23.73
N ASP A 42 -4.50 -8.56 23.37
CA ASP A 42 -4.09 -9.78 24.08
C ASP A 42 -2.69 -10.26 23.66
N CYS A 43 -2.10 -9.64 22.63
CA CYS A 43 -0.82 -10.03 22.06
C CYS A 43 0.27 -9.02 22.42
N GLU A 44 1.30 -9.48 23.12
CA GLU A 44 2.50 -8.68 23.40
C GLU A 44 3.56 -8.88 22.31
N THR A 45 4.11 -7.77 21.80
CA THR A 45 5.20 -7.82 20.81
C THR A 45 6.51 -8.20 21.47
N PRO A 46 7.15 -9.30 21.04
CA PRO A 46 8.41 -9.74 21.63
C PRO A 46 9.51 -8.69 21.47
N PHE A 47 10.32 -8.52 22.51
CA PHE A 47 11.34 -7.47 22.56
C PHE A 47 12.33 -7.55 21.40
N GLU A 48 12.68 -8.76 20.96
CA GLU A 48 13.59 -8.99 19.83
C GLU A 48 13.08 -8.46 18.49
N TYR A 49 11.78 -8.21 18.34
CA TYR A 49 11.21 -7.57 17.16
C TYR A 49 11.13 -6.04 17.32
N LEU A 50 10.89 -5.55 18.54
CA LEU A 50 10.85 -4.10 18.83
C LEU A 50 12.20 -3.41 18.59
N ILE A 51 13.30 -4.13 18.68
CA ILE A 51 14.65 -3.60 18.46
C ILE A 51 15.13 -3.71 17.01
N ARG A 52 14.37 -4.35 16.10
CA ARG A 52 14.77 -4.50 14.70
C ARG A 52 14.47 -3.22 13.94
N SER A 53 15.47 -2.68 13.25
CA SER A 53 15.28 -1.51 12.38
C SER A 53 14.66 -1.85 11.03
N SER A 54 14.52 -3.14 10.69
CA SER A 54 14.02 -3.57 9.39
C SER A 54 12.53 -3.31 9.20
N CYS A 55 11.75 -3.22 10.28
CA CYS A 55 10.32 -2.94 10.23
C CYS A 55 9.82 -2.49 11.60
N PRO A 56 8.81 -1.60 11.69
CA PRO A 56 8.10 -1.33 12.94
C PRO A 56 7.16 -2.50 13.29
N TYR A 57 7.73 -3.64 13.67
CA TYR A 57 6.96 -4.83 14.02
C TYR A 57 5.97 -4.58 15.15
N ASP A 58 4.82 -5.24 15.05
CA ASP A 58 3.76 -5.22 16.05
C ASP A 58 3.10 -6.60 16.15
N SER A 59 2.29 -6.86 17.18
CA SER A 59 1.60 -8.14 17.34
C SER A 59 0.10 -8.00 17.17
N ARG A 60 -0.50 -8.94 16.44
CA ARG A 60 -1.93 -8.94 16.13
C ARG A 60 -2.56 -10.30 16.37
N CYS A 61 -3.85 -10.27 16.66
CA CYS A 61 -4.66 -11.46 16.82
C CYS A 61 -5.23 -11.88 15.47
N LEU A 62 -4.70 -12.94 14.89
CA LEU A 62 -5.09 -13.49 13.60
C LEU A 62 -5.72 -14.86 13.81
N GLU A 63 -6.99 -15.02 13.42
CA GLU A 63 -7.73 -16.29 13.54
C GLU A 63 -7.66 -16.91 14.95
N GLY A 64 -7.64 -16.07 15.99
CA GLY A 64 -7.59 -16.50 17.39
C GLY A 64 -6.19 -16.83 17.92
N ARG A 65 -5.13 -16.52 17.17
CA ARG A 65 -3.73 -16.69 17.59
C ARG A 65 -2.94 -15.40 17.43
N CYS A 66 -2.02 -15.16 18.35
CA CYS A 66 -1.10 -14.03 18.22
C CYS A 66 -0.10 -14.28 17.10
N ALA A 67 0.18 -13.24 16.33
CA ALA A 67 1.16 -13.23 15.26
C ALA A 67 1.99 -11.95 15.35
N VAL A 68 3.30 -12.05 15.14
CA VAL A 68 4.14 -10.88 14.90
C VAL A 68 3.99 -10.51 13.45
N VAL A 69 3.63 -9.26 13.20
CA VAL A 69 3.40 -8.72 11.88
C VAL A 69 4.33 -7.54 11.62
N CYS A 70 4.79 -7.43 10.39
CA CYS A 70 5.45 -6.25 9.87
C CYS A 70 4.39 -5.45 9.10
N PRO A 71 3.88 -4.33 9.65
CA PRO A 71 2.95 -3.50 8.90
C PRO A 71 3.66 -2.97 7.66
N TYR A 72 3.02 -3.14 6.50
CA TYR A 72 3.40 -2.37 5.33
C TYR A 72 3.10 -0.92 5.68
N ILE A 73 4.16 -0.13 5.89
CA ILE A 73 4.01 1.33 5.99
C ILE A 73 3.59 1.78 4.60
N LEU A 74 2.28 1.88 4.38
CA LEU A 74 1.74 2.46 3.18
C LEU A 74 2.11 3.94 3.18
N ASP A 75 3.12 4.30 2.40
CA ASP A 75 3.40 5.67 2.04
C ASP A 75 2.11 6.27 1.43
N PRO A 76 1.55 7.36 1.99
CA PRO A 76 0.36 7.99 1.44
C PRO A 76 0.50 8.37 -0.04
N GLU A 77 1.71 8.68 -0.51
CA GLU A 77 1.95 8.94 -1.94
C GLU A 77 1.88 7.65 -2.75
N TRP A 78 2.39 6.52 -2.23
CA TRP A 78 2.23 5.21 -2.87
C TRP A 78 0.75 4.82 -2.99
N VAL A 79 -0.04 5.11 -1.95
CA VAL A 79 -1.48 4.89 -2.01
C VAL A 79 -2.16 5.73 -3.09
N LYS A 80 -1.77 7.00 -3.24
CA LYS A 80 -2.30 7.85 -4.31
C LYS A 80 -1.94 7.31 -5.70
N VAL A 81 -0.68 6.90 -5.89
CA VAL A 81 -0.18 6.31 -7.13
C VAL A 81 -0.97 5.05 -7.50
N THR A 82 -1.12 4.12 -6.56
CA THR A 82 -1.84 2.85 -6.80
C THR A 82 -3.33 3.06 -7.08
N ARG A 83 -3.99 3.99 -6.37
CA ARG A 83 -5.39 4.36 -6.67
C ARG A 83 -5.57 4.95 -8.05
N ALA A 84 -4.68 5.86 -8.47
CA ALA A 84 -4.77 6.43 -9.81
C ALA A 84 -4.74 5.36 -10.91
N ILE A 85 -4.03 4.26 -10.71
CA ILE A 85 -4.07 3.09 -11.60
C ILE A 85 -5.40 2.35 -11.50
N LEU A 86 -5.81 1.97 -10.28
CA LEU A 86 -7.00 1.14 -10.04
C LEU A 86 -8.32 1.85 -10.40
N ASP A 87 -8.36 3.18 -10.31
CA ASP A 87 -9.48 4.05 -10.70
C ASP A 87 -9.40 4.48 -12.17
N CYS A 88 -8.44 3.91 -12.92
CA CYS A 88 -8.23 4.13 -14.35
C CYS A 88 -7.94 5.60 -14.70
N GLU A 89 -7.33 6.36 -13.80
CA GLU A 89 -6.93 7.76 -14.00
C GLU A 89 -5.53 7.88 -14.60
N ALA A 90 -4.68 6.88 -14.40
CA ALA A 90 -3.35 6.80 -14.97
C ALA A 90 -3.40 6.60 -16.50
N GLU A 91 -2.56 7.34 -17.22
CA GLU A 91 -2.33 7.20 -18.66
C GLU A 91 -1.03 6.45 -18.92
N GLU A 92 0.05 6.84 -18.23
CA GLU A 92 1.39 6.25 -18.35
C GLU A 92 2.06 6.19 -16.98
N ALA A 93 2.96 5.22 -16.80
CA ALA A 93 3.78 5.06 -15.61
C ALA A 93 5.27 4.99 -15.97
N SER A 94 6.13 5.40 -15.04
CA SER A 94 7.57 5.16 -15.11
C SER A 94 8.08 4.65 -13.76
N GLN A 95 9.05 3.76 -13.80
CA GLN A 95 9.76 3.19 -12.66
C GLN A 95 11.26 3.34 -12.87
N ASN A 96 11.99 3.67 -11.80
CA ASN A 96 13.45 3.79 -11.79
C ASN A 96 14.08 2.80 -10.80
N HIS A 97 15.37 2.50 -10.97
CA HIS A 97 16.15 1.62 -10.09
C HIS A 97 16.18 2.03 -8.59
N ASP A 98 15.88 3.28 -8.24
CA ASP A 98 15.82 3.78 -6.86
C ASP A 98 14.44 3.58 -6.20
N LEU A 99 13.60 2.70 -6.78
CA LEU A 99 12.20 2.47 -6.43
C LEU A 99 11.29 3.67 -6.71
N SER A 100 11.77 4.75 -7.32
CA SER A 100 10.87 5.87 -7.63
C SER A 100 9.94 5.51 -8.77
N VAL A 101 8.66 5.83 -8.56
CA VAL A 101 7.60 5.68 -9.54
C VAL A 101 6.94 7.03 -9.80
N ALA A 102 6.65 7.32 -11.06
CA ALA A 102 5.88 8.48 -11.44
C ALA A 102 4.75 8.09 -12.41
N LEU A 103 3.58 8.68 -12.23
CA LEU A 103 2.44 8.53 -13.13
C LEU A 103 2.14 9.84 -13.85
N ALA A 104 1.86 9.73 -15.14
CA ALA A 104 1.12 10.73 -15.89
C ALA A 104 -0.37 10.37 -15.85
N LEU A 105 -1.21 11.32 -15.43
CA LEU A 105 -2.65 11.14 -15.32
C LEU A 105 -3.35 11.65 -16.59
N LYS A 106 -4.49 11.06 -16.94
CA LYS A 106 -5.32 11.45 -18.10
C LYS A 106 -5.81 12.90 -18.05
N ASN A 107 -5.82 13.52 -16.87
CA ASN A 107 -6.16 14.93 -16.70
C ASN A 107 -4.98 15.89 -16.91
N GLY A 108 -3.81 15.38 -17.31
CA GLY A 108 -2.57 16.14 -17.50
C GLY A 108 -1.73 16.31 -16.23
N GLY A 109 -2.18 15.80 -15.09
CA GLY A 109 -1.46 15.82 -13.82
C GLY A 109 -0.31 14.82 -13.75
N ARG A 110 0.57 15.00 -12.74
CA ARG A 110 1.65 14.06 -12.42
C ARG A 110 1.69 13.82 -10.92
N ILE A 111 1.85 12.56 -10.53
CA ILE A 111 2.04 12.12 -9.14
C ILE A 111 3.20 11.12 -9.09
N GLY A 112 3.79 10.91 -7.92
CA GLY A 112 4.88 9.97 -7.77
C GLY A 112 5.10 9.56 -6.31
N ALA A 113 5.76 8.43 -6.13
CA ALA A 113 6.00 7.78 -4.85
C ALA A 113 7.21 6.84 -4.95
N PHE A 114 7.57 6.20 -3.84
CA PHE A 114 8.52 5.09 -3.84
C PHE A 114 7.79 3.76 -3.70
N GLU A 115 8.19 2.76 -4.49
CA GLU A 115 7.67 1.40 -4.35
C GLU A 115 8.12 0.77 -3.02
N PRO A 116 7.25 0.02 -2.33
CA PRO A 116 7.65 -0.79 -1.18
C PRO A 116 8.51 -1.98 -1.61
N GLU A 117 8.19 -2.57 -2.76
CA GLU A 117 8.87 -3.70 -3.37
C GLU A 117 9.15 -3.42 -4.85
N ILE A 118 10.30 -3.88 -5.36
CA ILE A 118 10.65 -3.76 -6.77
C ILE A 118 9.56 -4.39 -7.64
N ASP A 119 9.18 -3.70 -8.71
CA ASP A 119 8.21 -4.12 -9.73
C ASP A 119 6.76 -4.18 -9.25
N GLU A 120 6.47 -3.61 -8.08
CA GLU A 120 5.12 -3.62 -7.54
C GLU A 120 4.14 -2.82 -8.42
N ILE A 121 4.57 -1.70 -9.00
CA ILE A 121 3.73 -0.91 -9.92
C ILE A 121 3.35 -1.69 -11.18
N ILE A 122 4.25 -2.55 -11.66
CA ILE A 122 4.04 -3.38 -12.84
C ILE A 122 2.95 -4.40 -12.52
N ARG A 123 3.05 -5.08 -11.37
CA ARG A 123 2.04 -6.03 -10.89
C ARG A 123 0.67 -5.36 -10.79
N ILE A 124 0.59 -4.18 -10.17
CA ILE A 124 -0.67 -3.45 -9.97
C ILE A 124 -1.27 -3.02 -11.32
N ALA A 125 -0.46 -2.53 -12.26
CA ALA A 125 -0.92 -2.16 -13.58
C ALA A 125 -1.43 -3.36 -14.41
N ASP A 126 -0.77 -4.52 -14.29
CA ASP A 126 -1.21 -5.75 -14.96
C ASP A 126 -2.53 -6.28 -14.39
N GLU A 127 -2.69 -6.25 -13.06
CA GLU A 127 -3.97 -6.59 -12.40
C GLU A 127 -5.09 -5.65 -12.83
N ALA A 128 -4.80 -4.34 -12.95
CA ALA A 128 -5.76 -3.35 -13.40
C ALA A 128 -6.09 -3.45 -14.89
N ALA A 129 -5.26 -4.08 -15.72
CA ALA A 129 -5.37 -4.06 -17.17
C ALA A 129 -6.70 -4.61 -17.69
N GLY A 130 -7.27 -5.61 -17.00
CA GLY A 130 -8.59 -6.17 -17.33
C GLY A 130 -9.73 -5.17 -17.19
N LYS A 131 -9.62 -4.19 -16.28
CA LYS A 131 -10.62 -3.16 -16.00
C LYS A 131 -10.30 -1.85 -16.73
N CYS A 132 -9.05 -1.40 -16.66
CA CYS A 132 -8.62 -0.06 -17.07
C CYS A 132 -7.95 -0.01 -18.44
N GLY A 133 -7.66 -1.16 -19.04
CA GLY A 133 -6.78 -1.28 -20.20
C GLY A 133 -5.31 -1.27 -19.80
N LYS A 134 -4.44 -1.70 -20.72
CA LYS A 134 -3.00 -1.73 -20.47
C LYS A 134 -2.42 -0.32 -20.32
N ILE A 135 -1.70 -0.10 -19.23
CA ILE A 135 -0.93 1.11 -18.97
C ILE A 135 0.46 0.94 -19.58
N ARG A 136 0.99 1.97 -20.23
CA ARG A 136 2.39 1.96 -20.71
C ARG A 136 3.30 2.23 -19.53
N ILE A 137 4.27 1.36 -19.33
CA ILE A 137 5.27 1.51 -18.27
C ILE A 137 6.64 1.64 -18.89
N ALA A 138 7.35 2.71 -18.56
CA ALA A 138 8.76 2.89 -18.87
C ALA A 138 9.60 2.49 -17.65
N THR A 139 10.70 1.78 -17.87
CA THR A 139 11.64 1.37 -16.82
C THR A 139 13.01 1.96 -17.11
N GLU A 140 13.64 2.62 -16.14
CA GLU A 140 15.00 3.19 -16.24
C GLU A 140 16.00 2.56 -15.26
#